data_AF-A0A367S1Y9-F1
#
_entry.id   AF-A0A367S1Y9-F1
#
_cell.length_a   1.000
_cell.length_b   1.000
_cell.length_c   1.000
_cell.angle_alpha   90.00
_cell.angle_beta   90.00
_cell.angle_gamma   90.00
#
_symmetry.space_group_name_H-M   'P 1'
#
loop_
_entity.id
_entity.type
_entity.pdbx_description
1 polymer ?
#
loop_
_entity_poly.entity_id
_entity_poly.type
_entity_poly.pdbx_seq_one_letter_code
_entity_poly.pdbx_strand_id
1 'polypeptide(L)'
;MKSINISLPDTMRAYIEEQVAQGGYSSVSEYFRELVRQDQKQRAKERLETMLLEGLNSGNATEMTVQDWEDIRQTIRERMNKHQGTV
;
A
#
# COMPACT_ATOMS: atom_id res chain seq x y z
N MET A 1 4.78 3.84 22.82
CA MET A 1 4.54 4.57 21.55
C MET A 1 5.59 5.66 21.39
N LYS A 2 5.93 6.04 20.16
CA LYS A 2 6.71 7.26 19.88
C LYS A 2 5.74 8.41 19.65
N SER A 3 6.06 9.60 20.14
CA SER A 3 5.26 10.82 19.94
C SER A 3 5.72 11.58 18.69
N ILE A 4 4.77 12.24 18.03
CA ILE A 4 5.02 13.20 16.95
C ILE A 4 4.34 14.49 17.38
N ASN A 5 5.08 15.60 17.38
CA ASN A 5 4.55 16.92 17.66
C ASN A 5 4.25 17.63 16.34
N ILE A 6 3.03 18.14 16.18
CA ILE A 6 2.58 18.81 14.96
C ILE A 6 1.96 20.14 15.36
N SER A 7 2.47 21.23 14.80
CA SER A 7 1.86 22.55 14.92
C SER A 7 0.84 22.73 13.80
N LEU A 8 -0.37 23.13 14.16
CA LEU A 8 -1.48 23.33 13.24
C LEU A 8 -2.07 24.73 13.44
N PRO A 9 -2.52 25.40 12.36
CA PRO A 9 -3.35 26.60 12.48
C PRO A 9 -4.61 26.33 13.31
N ASP A 10 -5.12 27.36 13.98
CA ASP A 10 -6.30 27.25 14.86
C ASP A 10 -7.53 26.70 14.12
N THR A 11 -7.69 27.05 12.85
CA THR A 11 -8.77 26.54 11.99
C THR A 11 -8.72 25.03 11.80
N MET A 12 -7.52 24.47 11.61
CA MET A 12 -7.34 23.02 11.49
C MET A 12 -7.54 22.31 12.83
N ARG A 13 -7.12 22.93 13.94
CA ARG A 13 -7.38 22.39 15.28
C ARG A 13 -8.89 22.29 15.55
N ALA A 14 -9.62 23.38 15.33
CA ALA A 14 -11.07 23.42 15.57
C ALA A 14 -11.80 22.35 14.74
N TYR A 15 -11.42 22.18 13.47
CA TYR A 15 -11.96 21.12 12.62
C TYR A 15 -11.70 19.73 13.22
N ILE A 16 -10.47 19.44 13.68
CA ILE A 16 -10.13 18.15 14.27
C ILE A 16 -10.92 17.90 15.57
N GLU A 17 -11.06 18.92 16.41
CA GLU A 17 -11.85 18.83 17.65
C GLU A 17 -13.32 18.52 17.36
N GLU A 18 -13.90 19.14 16.33
CA GLU A 18 -15.25 18.83 15.85
C GLU A 18 -15.36 17.39 15.35
N GLN A 19 -14.40 16.92 14.53
CA GLN A 19 -14.38 15.54 14.06
C GLN A 19 -14.27 14.52 15.20
N VAL A 20 -13.48 14.83 16.24
CA VAL A 20 -13.37 13.98 17.43
C VAL A 20 -14.70 13.95 18.19
N ALA A 21 -15.34 15.10 18.39
CA ALA A 21 -16.61 15.21 19.10
C ALA A 21 -17.77 14.49 18.38
N GLN A 22 -17.80 14.53 17.05
CA GLN A 22 -18.86 13.92 16.24
C GLN A 22 -18.58 12.45 15.89
N GLY A 23 -17.31 12.11 15.65
CA GLY A 23 -16.89 10.83 15.06
C GLY A 23 -16.71 9.68 16.06
N GLY A 24 -17.06 9.87 17.34
CA GLY A 24 -16.93 8.83 18.37
C GLY A 24 -15.48 8.50 18.76
N TYR A 25 -14.52 9.38 18.43
CA TYR A 25 -13.12 9.21 18.79
C TYR A 25 -12.89 9.62 20.25
N SER A 26 -12.06 8.86 20.97
CA SER A 26 -11.69 9.16 22.37
C SER A 26 -10.62 10.25 22.48
N SER A 27 -9.89 10.54 21.40
CA SER A 27 -8.85 11.56 21.39
C SER A 27 -8.46 12.00 19.96
N VAL A 28 -7.83 13.17 19.86
CA VAL A 28 -7.18 13.66 18.63
C VAL A 28 -6.14 12.65 18.11
N SER A 29 -5.38 12.00 19.01
CA SER A 29 -4.41 10.99 18.62
C SER A 29 -5.05 9.76 17.98
N GLU A 30 -6.27 9.38 18.39
CA GLU A 30 -7.01 8.29 17.76
C GLU A 30 -7.46 8.67 16.36
N TYR A 31 -8.03 9.87 16.20
CA TYR A 31 -8.41 10.41 14.89
C TYR A 31 -7.22 10.42 13.91
N PHE A 32 -6.06 10.91 14.33
CA PHE A 32 -4.86 10.89 13.48
C PHE A 32 -4.39 9.48 13.11
N ARG A 33 -4.44 8.52 14.04
CA ARG A 33 -4.07 7.13 13.72
C ARG A 33 -5.01 6.54 12.68
N GLU A 34 -6.29 6.88 12.74
CA GLU A 34 -7.26 6.43 11.75
C GLU A 34 -7.02 7.08 10.39
N LEU A 35 -6.76 8.39 10.33
CA LEU A 35 -6.36 9.07 9.10
C LEU A 35 -5.12 8.43 8.45
N VAL A 36 -4.12 8.06 9.25
CA VAL A 36 -2.92 7.37 8.73
C VAL A 36 -3.27 6.00 8.14
N ARG A 37 -4.16 5.23 8.79
CA ARG A 37 -4.61 3.93 8.24
C ARG A 37 -5.39 4.11 6.94
N GLN A 38 -6.22 5.14 6.86
CA GLN A 38 -6.97 5.47 5.65
C GLN A 38 -6.04 5.89 4.51
N ASP A 39 -5.04 6.73 4.75
CA ASP A 39 -4.01 7.09 3.76
C ASP A 39 -3.25 5.85 3.29
N GLN A 40 -2.82 4.97 4.21
CA GLN A 40 -2.16 3.71 3.85
C GLN A 40 -3.04 2.82 2.96
N LYS A 41 -4.32 2.68 3.29
CA LYS A 41 -5.28 1.91 2.51
C LYS A 41 -5.48 2.51 1.12
N GLN A 42 -5.61 3.83 1.04
CA GLN A 42 -5.79 4.56 -0.21
C GLN A 42 -4.57 4.40 -1.12
N ARG A 43 -3.36 4.58 -0.59
CA ARG A 43 -2.12 4.35 -1.35
C ARG A 43 -1.95 2.91 -1.81
N ALA A 44 -2.33 1.94 -0.98
CA ALA A 44 -2.30 0.53 -1.37
C ALA A 44 -3.27 0.24 -2.52
N LYS A 45 -4.46 0.85 -2.48
CA LYS A 45 -5.45 0.77 -3.57
C LYS A 45 -4.91 1.40 -4.86
N GLU A 46 -4.38 2.62 -4.80
CA GLU A 46 -3.79 3.30 -5.96
C GLU A 46 -2.66 2.48 -6.60
N ARG A 47 -1.79 1.88 -5.76
CA ARG A 47 -0.74 1.00 -6.26
C ARG A 47 -1.30 -0.23 -6.97
N LEU A 48 -2.33 -0.86 -6.41
CA LEU A 48 -2.99 -2.00 -7.05
C LEU A 48 -3.62 -1.60 -8.39
N GLU A 49 -4.32 -0.46 -8.45
CA GLU A 49 -4.92 0.05 -9.69
C GLU A 49 -3.86 0.29 -10.76
N THR A 50 -2.72 0.89 -10.40
CA THR A 50 -1.60 1.06 -11.33
C THR A 50 -1.10 -0.29 -11.86
N MET A 51 -0.89 -1.28 -11.00
CA MET A 51 -0.44 -2.62 -11.43
C MET A 51 -1.47 -3.32 -12.34
N LEU A 52 -2.76 -3.13 -12.09
CA LEU A 52 -3.82 -3.65 -12.95
C LEU A 52 -3.81 -2.98 -14.33
N LEU A 53 -3.63 -1.66 -14.38
CA LEU A 53 -3.50 -0.93 -15.64
C LEU A 53 -2.24 -1.37 -16.42
N GLU A 54 -1.12 -1.58 -15.75
CA GLU A 54 0.09 -2.15 -16.36
C GLU A 54 -0.20 -3.54 -16.97
N GLY A 55 -0.91 -4.40 -16.23
CA GLY A 55 -1.34 -5.72 -16.72
C GLY A 55 -2.26 -5.63 -17.93
N LEU A 56 -3.27 -4.76 -17.92
CA LEU A 56 -4.17 -4.54 -19.06
C LEU A 56 -3.43 -4.00 -20.30
N ASN A 57 -2.42 -3.17 -20.09
CA ASN A 57 -1.59 -2.62 -21.16
C ASN A 57 -0.42 -3.54 -21.57
N SER A 58 -0.25 -4.69 -20.93
CA SER A 58 0.88 -5.62 -21.19
C SER A 58 0.75 -6.43 -22.47
N GLY A 59 -0.38 -6.32 -23.17
CA GLY A 59 -0.68 -7.04 -24.40
C GLY A 59 -1.89 -7.96 -24.25
N ASN A 60 -2.12 -8.78 -25.27
CA ASN A 60 -3.25 -9.72 -25.27
C ASN A 60 -2.98 -10.86 -24.29
N ALA A 61 -3.97 -11.14 -23.43
CA ALA A 61 -3.91 -12.29 -22.56
C ALA A 61 -3.92 -13.60 -23.38
N THR A 62 -3.04 -14.53 -23.03
CA THR A 62 -3.01 -15.89 -23.54
C THR A 62 -3.45 -16.86 -22.45
N GLU A 63 -3.92 -18.06 -22.84
CA GLU A 63 -4.19 -19.11 -21.87
C GLU A 63 -2.91 -19.52 -21.15
N MET A 64 -2.99 -19.70 -19.83
CA MET A 64 -1.86 -20.14 -19.01
C MET A 64 -1.72 -21.65 -19.11
N THR A 65 -0.68 -22.12 -19.82
CA THR A 65 -0.44 -23.55 -20.05
C THR A 65 0.45 -24.16 -18.95
N VAL A 66 0.52 -25.50 -18.93
CA VAL A 66 1.46 -26.23 -18.04
C VAL A 66 2.91 -25.88 -18.36
N GLN A 67 3.23 -25.67 -19.65
CA GLN A 67 4.59 -25.30 -20.07
C GLN A 67 4.97 -23.92 -19.55
N ASP A 68 4.07 -22.94 -19.62
CA ASP A 68 4.30 -21.59 -19.09
C ASP A 68 4.65 -21.64 -17.59
N TRP A 69 3.94 -22.46 -16.81
CA TRP A 69 4.25 -22.67 -15.40
C TRP A 69 5.62 -23.30 -15.16
N GLU A 70 6.01 -24.27 -15.97
CA GLU A 70 7.31 -24.93 -15.87
C GLU A 70 8.43 -23.93 -16.20
N ASP A 71 8.27 -23.14 -17.26
CA ASP A 71 9.22 -22.11 -17.70
C ASP A 71 9.39 -21.00 -16.65
N ILE A 72 8.29 -20.54 -16.04
CA ILE A 72 8.32 -19.57 -14.92
C ILE A 72 9.14 -20.13 -13.75
N ARG A 73 8.90 -21.39 -13.35
CA ARG A 73 9.62 -22.02 -12.22
C ARG A 73 11.10 -22.18 -12.53
N GLN A 74 11.46 -22.63 -13.73
CA GLN A 74 12.86 -22.76 -14.14
C GLN A 74 13.56 -21.41 -14.12
N THR A 75 12.93 -20.37 -14.67
CA THR A 75 13.46 -18.99 -14.65
C THR A 75 13.73 -18.50 -13.22
N ILE A 76 12.81 -18.76 -12.28
CA ILE A 76 13.00 -18.39 -10.87
C ILE A 76 14.16 -19.17 -10.24
N ARG A 77 14.25 -20.49 -10.47
CA ARG A 77 15.35 -21.33 -9.96
C ARG A 77 16.70 -20.86 -10.46
N GLU A 78 16.82 -20.56 -11.75
CA GLU A 78 18.05 -20.03 -12.35
C GLU A 78 18.46 -18.69 -11.74
N ARG A 79 17.50 -17.79 -11.54
CA ARG A 79 17.75 -16.50 -10.88
C ARG A 79 18.25 -16.72 -9.46
N MET A 80 17.63 -17.61 -8.69
CA MET A 80 18.07 -17.91 -7.31
C MET A 80 19.48 -18.48 -7.27
N ASN A 81 19.82 -19.42 -8.16
CA ASN A 81 21.15 -20.02 -8.22
C ASN A 81 22.24 -18.99 -8.58
N LYS A 82 21.94 -18.04 -9.50
CA LYS A 82 22.86 -16.95 -9.84
C LYS A 82 23.11 -16.00 -8.65
N HIS A 83 22.11 -15.73 -7.83
CA HIS A 83 22.26 -14.88 -6.64
C HIS A 83 22.99 -15.60 -5.50
N GLN A 84 22.95 -16.93 -5.42
CA GLN A 84 23.70 -17.71 -4.42
C GLN A 84 25.19 -17.91 -4.75
N GLY A 85 25.60 -17.73 -6.01
CA GLY A 85 27.00 -17.80 -6.43
C GLY A 85 27.79 -16.49 -6.34
N THR A 86 27.22 -15.43 -5.75
CA THR A 86 27.84 -14.09 -5.66
C THR A 86 28.19 -13.69 -4.21
N VAL A 87 28.51 -14.66 -3.35
CA VAL A 87 29.06 -14.42 -2.00
C VAL A 87 30.47 -15.01 -1.93
#